data_AF-A0A3P1WW89-F1
#
_entry.id   AF-A0A3P1WW89-F1
#
_cell.length_a   1.000
_cell.length_b   1.000
_cell.length_c   1.000
_cell.angle_alpha   90.00
_cell.angle_beta   90.00
_cell.angle_gamma   90.00
#
_symmetry.space_group_name_H-M   'P 1'
#
loop_
_entity.id
_entity.type
_entity.pdbx_description
1 polymer ?
#
loop_
_entity_poly.entity_id
_entity_poly.type
_entity_poly.pdbx_seq_one_letter_code
_entity_poly.pdbx_strand_id
1 'polypeptide(L)'
;AIHADNPSASYEELREHLKTIVEWELGVSRDDLNDPESYQLYVDQYDDIKSNLREAVATERLTVDQHRYINDVIGVLKACQDRLKGDSSGLLSYLEPETGSLRPSVSLSVLAEPEVPEPKA
;
A
#
# COMPACT_ATOMS: atom_id res chain seq x y z
N ALA A 1 3.16 12.89 -9.18
CA ALA A 1 1.88 12.72 -8.47
C ALA A 1 1.72 11.23 -8.19
N ILE A 2 1.21 10.83 -7.02
CA ILE A 2 0.83 9.44 -6.78
C ILE A 2 -0.33 9.16 -7.75
N HIS A 3 -0.19 8.25 -8.71
CA HIS A 3 -1.17 7.98 -9.79
C HIS A 3 -2.58 7.53 -9.31
N ALA A 4 -2.93 7.71 -8.03
CA ALA A 4 -4.24 7.46 -7.46
C ALA A 4 -5.36 8.30 -8.11
N ASP A 5 -5.02 9.43 -8.73
CA ASP A 5 -5.97 10.29 -9.45
C ASP A 5 -6.50 9.71 -10.78
N ASN A 6 -5.98 8.55 -11.23
CA ASN A 6 -6.50 7.87 -12.42
C ASN A 6 -7.40 6.67 -12.02
N PRO A 7 -8.73 6.84 -11.95
CA PRO A 7 -9.65 5.75 -11.58
C PRO A 7 -9.74 4.64 -12.63
N SER A 8 -9.18 4.84 -13.82
CA SER A 8 -9.14 3.84 -14.90
C SER A 8 -7.88 2.98 -14.91
N ALA A 9 -6.87 3.31 -14.08
CA ALA A 9 -5.65 2.53 -13.98
C ALA A 9 -5.95 1.17 -13.33
N SER A 10 -5.47 0.10 -13.96
CA SER A 10 -5.47 -1.22 -13.37
C SER A 10 -4.55 -1.29 -12.16
N TYR A 11 -4.81 -2.22 -11.25
CA TYR A 11 -3.91 -2.44 -10.12
C TYR A 11 -2.48 -2.81 -10.55
N GLU A 12 -2.32 -3.47 -11.69
CA GLU A 12 -1.00 -3.82 -12.24
C GLU A 12 -0.21 -2.57 -12.65
N GLU A 13 -0.83 -1.63 -13.36
CA GLU A 13 -0.22 -0.34 -13.73
C GLU A 13 0.15 0.49 -12.48
N LEU A 14 -0.76 0.54 -11.51
CA LEU A 14 -0.51 1.20 -10.22
C LEU A 14 0.67 0.56 -9.49
N ARG A 15 0.78 -0.77 -9.55
CA ARG A 15 1.89 -1.51 -8.93
C ARG A 15 3.22 -1.31 -9.66
N GLU A 16 3.25 -1.24 -10.99
CA GLU A 16 4.46 -0.89 -11.73
C GLU A 16 4.97 0.52 -11.38
N HIS A 17 4.04 1.46 -11.22
CA HIS A 17 4.38 2.79 -10.73
C HIS A 17 4.99 2.73 -9.31
N LEU A 18 4.45 1.87 -8.43
CA LEU A 18 5.03 1.67 -7.10
C LEU A 18 6.47 1.13 -7.16
N LYS A 19 6.76 0.19 -8.06
CA LYS A 19 8.13 -0.31 -8.27
C LYS A 19 9.08 0.81 -8.71
N THR A 20 8.65 1.65 -9.63
CA THR A 20 9.43 2.83 -10.07
C THR A 20 9.80 3.73 -8.89
N ILE A 21 8.86 3.96 -7.95
CA ILE A 21 9.11 4.74 -6.73
C ILE A 21 10.16 4.04 -5.84
N VAL A 22 10.02 2.73 -5.63
CA VAL A 22 10.93 1.93 -4.79
C VAL A 22 12.35 1.93 -5.37
N GLU A 23 12.49 1.72 -6.68
CA GLU A 23 13.78 1.76 -7.37
C GLU A 23 14.44 3.14 -7.25
N TRP A 24 13.65 4.20 -7.43
CA TRP A 24 14.13 5.56 -7.24
C TRP A 24 14.61 5.79 -5.80
N GLU A 25 13.81 5.43 -4.79
CA GLU A 25 14.18 5.60 -3.38
C GLU A 25 15.48 4.87 -3.06
N LEU A 26 15.64 3.62 -3.52
CA LEU A 26 16.86 2.83 -3.31
C LEU A 26 18.08 3.46 -4.00
N GLY A 27 17.90 4.10 -5.15
CA GLY A 27 18.95 4.79 -5.91
C GLY A 27 19.34 6.16 -5.35
N VAL A 28 18.50 6.80 -4.53
CA VAL A 28 18.79 8.09 -3.91
C VAL A 28 19.89 7.94 -2.85
N SER A 29 20.98 8.70 -3.00
CA SER A 29 21.98 8.83 -1.95
C SER A 29 21.44 9.65 -0.78
N ARG A 30 21.83 9.27 0.43
CA ARG A 30 21.33 9.83 1.70
C ARG A 30 22.50 10.32 2.56
N ASP A 31 23.45 10.98 1.93
CA ASP A 31 24.70 11.48 2.55
C ASP A 31 24.43 12.48 3.69
N ASP A 32 23.28 13.15 3.63
CA ASP A 32 22.81 14.15 4.58
C ASP A 32 22.12 13.57 5.81
N LEU A 33 21.93 12.24 5.94
CA LEU A 33 21.30 11.65 7.13
C LEU A 33 22.10 11.81 8.42
N ASN A 34 23.37 12.18 8.33
CA ASN A 34 24.18 12.53 9.50
C ASN A 34 23.74 13.87 10.11
N ASP A 35 23.03 14.70 9.34
CA ASP A 35 22.42 15.93 9.82
C ASP A 35 21.03 15.63 10.45
N PRO A 36 20.82 15.96 11.74
CA PRO A 36 19.56 15.68 12.42
C PRO A 36 18.36 16.43 11.83
N GLU A 37 18.55 17.62 11.25
CA GLU A 37 17.46 18.39 10.64
C GLU A 37 17.01 17.73 9.33
N SER A 38 17.95 17.30 8.49
CA SER A 38 17.68 16.47 7.30
C SER A 38 16.96 15.18 7.66
N TYR A 39 17.44 14.44 8.67
CA TYR A 39 16.79 13.20 9.10
C TYR A 39 15.33 13.45 9.53
N GLN A 40 15.11 14.45 10.38
CA GLN A 40 13.77 14.77 10.87
C GLN A 40 12.85 15.22 9.72
N LEU A 41 13.37 16.03 8.78
CA LEU A 41 12.63 16.47 7.61
C LEU A 41 12.10 15.29 6.79
N TYR A 42 12.91 14.25 6.56
CA TYR A 42 12.45 13.06 5.85
C TYR A 42 11.39 12.28 6.63
N VAL A 43 11.57 12.14 7.94
CA VAL A 43 10.58 11.47 8.80
C VAL A 43 9.23 12.18 8.71
N ASP A 44 9.22 13.51 8.84
CA ASP A 44 8.02 14.34 8.79
C ASP A 44 7.35 14.24 7.41
N GLN A 45 8.12 14.34 6.32
CA GLN A 45 7.59 14.19 4.96
C GLN A 45 6.88 12.83 4.76
N TYR A 46 7.49 11.73 5.20
CA TYR A 46 6.86 10.42 5.09
C TYR A 46 5.61 10.31 5.97
N ASP A 47 5.60 10.91 7.16
CA ASP A 47 4.44 10.93 8.06
C ASP A 47 3.28 11.76 7.49
N ASP A 48 3.56 12.92 6.89
CA ASP A 48 2.58 13.77 6.24
C ASP A 48 1.94 13.06 5.05
N ILE A 49 2.73 12.47 4.17
CA ILE A 49 2.21 11.74 3.00
C ILE A 49 1.33 10.57 3.46
N LYS A 50 1.76 9.78 4.45
CA LYS A 50 0.95 8.69 5.00
C LYS A 50 -0.35 9.21 5.61
N SER A 51 -0.33 10.35 6.28
CA SER A 51 -1.51 10.95 6.91
C SER A 51 -2.53 11.39 5.86
N ASN A 52 -2.07 12.08 4.81
CA ASN A 52 -2.91 12.47 3.67
C ASN A 52 -3.52 11.26 2.95
N LEU A 53 -2.75 10.20 2.73
CA LEU A 53 -3.24 8.96 2.11
C LEU A 53 -4.29 8.26 2.97
N ARG A 54 -4.14 8.26 4.30
CA ARG A 54 -5.14 7.71 5.23
C ARG A 54 -6.42 8.54 5.24
N GLU A 55 -6.29 9.86 5.17
CA GLU A 55 -7.44 10.76 5.05
C GLU A 55 -8.20 10.49 3.75
N ALA A 56 -7.51 10.38 2.62
CA ALA A 56 -8.13 10.04 1.33
C ALA A 56 -8.88 8.70 1.41
N VAL A 57 -8.26 7.67 2.00
CA VAL A 57 -8.92 6.36 2.23
C VAL A 57 -10.19 6.47 3.07
N ALA A 58 -10.22 7.40 4.04
CA ALA A 58 -11.35 7.56 4.95
C ALA A 58 -12.47 8.46 4.39
N THR A 59 -12.14 9.39 3.50
CA THR A 59 -13.05 10.48 3.11
C THR A 59 -13.46 10.45 1.65
N GLU A 60 -12.65 9.87 0.77
CA GLU A 60 -12.90 9.85 -0.66
C GLU A 60 -13.64 8.58 -1.12
N ARG A 61 -14.28 8.66 -2.29
CA ARG A 61 -14.93 7.52 -2.93
C ARG A 61 -13.95 6.83 -3.86
N LEU A 62 -13.22 5.85 -3.33
CA LEU A 62 -12.19 5.10 -4.05
C LEU A 62 -12.69 3.74 -4.53
N THR A 63 -12.06 3.21 -5.57
CA THR A 63 -12.25 1.81 -6.00
C THR A 63 -11.49 0.86 -5.08
N VAL A 64 -11.83 -0.43 -5.12
CA VAL A 64 -11.12 -1.48 -4.35
C VAL A 64 -9.63 -1.51 -4.69
N ASP A 65 -9.28 -1.32 -5.96
CA ASP A 65 -7.89 -1.31 -6.43
C ASP A 65 -7.13 -0.06 -5.96
N GLN A 66 -7.79 1.10 -5.94
CA GLN A 66 -7.22 2.32 -5.34
C GLN A 66 -6.98 2.15 -3.84
N HIS A 67 -7.92 1.56 -3.09
CA HIS A 67 -7.70 1.25 -1.68
C HIS A 67 -6.50 0.32 -1.46
N ARG A 68 -6.37 -0.72 -2.29
CA ARG A 68 -5.22 -1.65 -2.22
C ARG A 68 -3.92 -0.92 -2.51
N TYR A 69 -3.88 -0.17 -3.60
CA TYR A 69 -2.71 0.59 -4.01
C TYR A 69 -2.27 1.61 -2.95
N ILE A 70 -3.19 2.37 -2.37
CA ILE A 70 -2.85 3.33 -1.31
C ILE A 70 -2.25 2.60 -0.08
N ASN A 71 -2.78 1.43 0.29
CA ASN A 71 -2.20 0.64 1.37
C ASN A 71 -0.79 0.14 1.05
N ASP A 72 -0.54 -0.26 -0.20
CA ASP A 72 0.80 -0.67 -0.64
C ASP A 72 1.78 0.51 -0.61
N VAL A 73 1.35 1.70 -1.06
CA VAL A 73 2.13 2.95 -0.96
C VAL A 73 2.45 3.27 0.51
N ILE A 74 1.48 3.16 1.41
CA ILE A 74 1.71 3.35 2.86
C ILE A 74 2.74 2.34 3.38
N GLY A 75 2.72 1.10 2.89
CA GLY A 75 3.71 0.07 3.20
C GLY A 75 5.12 0.47 2.73
N VAL A 76 5.25 0.94 1.49
CA VAL A 76 6.52 1.46 0.95
C VAL A 76 7.03 2.65 1.77
N LEU A 77 6.18 3.61 2.14
CA LEU A 77 6.60 4.77 2.94
C LEU A 77 7.13 4.37 4.33
N LYS A 78 6.58 3.31 4.93
CA LYS A 78 7.16 2.73 6.18
C LYS A 78 8.53 2.11 5.91
N ALA A 79 8.66 1.35 4.83
CA ALA A 79 9.94 0.76 4.43
C ALA A 79 10.99 1.84 4.10
N CYS A 80 10.60 2.99 3.53
CA CYS A 80 11.47 4.15 3.37
C CYS A 80 11.97 4.67 4.71
N GLN A 81 11.10 4.80 5.72
CA GLN A 81 11.49 5.22 7.06
C GLN A 81 12.41 4.22 7.77
N ASP A 82 12.23 2.91 7.53
CA ASP A 82 13.15 1.91 8.05
C ASP A 82 14.51 1.95 7.35
N ARG A 83 14.54 2.29 6.05
CA ARG A 83 15.79 2.55 5.31
C ARG A 83 16.57 3.73 5.90
N LEU A 84 15.90 4.78 6.40
CA LEU A 84 16.59 5.88 7.11
C LEU A 84 17.37 5.39 8.33
N LYS A 85 16.99 4.23 8.90
CA LYS A 85 17.67 3.58 10.03
C LYS A 85 18.66 2.49 9.58
N GLY A 86 18.88 2.35 8.27
CA GLY A 86 19.79 1.37 7.67
C GLY A 86 19.13 0.06 7.24
N ASP A 87 17.80 -0.08 7.29
CA ASP A 87 17.10 -1.29 6.87
C ASP A 87 16.36 -1.12 5.55
N SER A 88 16.94 -1.62 4.46
CA SER A 88 16.32 -1.59 3.12
C SER A 88 15.55 -2.88 2.77
N SER A 89 15.48 -3.86 3.67
CA SER A 89 14.89 -5.18 3.38
C SER A 89 13.42 -5.07 2.95
N GLY A 90 12.66 -4.20 3.61
CA GLY A 90 11.27 -3.93 3.26
C GLY A 90 11.09 -3.40 1.84
N LEU A 91 11.97 -2.50 1.39
CA LEU A 91 11.93 -1.95 0.02
C LEU A 91 12.31 -2.99 -1.02
N LEU A 92 13.36 -3.78 -0.76
CA LEU A 92 13.79 -4.86 -1.66
C LEU A 92 12.69 -5.90 -1.88
N SER A 93 11.89 -6.19 -0.84
CA SER A 93 10.76 -7.12 -0.92
C SER A 93 9.68 -6.71 -1.93
N TYR A 94 9.56 -5.41 -2.26
CA TYR A 94 8.61 -4.94 -3.28
C TYR A 94 9.10 -5.14 -4.72
N LEU A 95 10.41 -5.33 -4.91
CA LEU A 95 11.02 -5.60 -6.21
C LEU A 95 11.08 -7.10 -6.52
N GLU A 96 11.00 -7.94 -5.49
CA GLU A 96 10.91 -9.37 -5.66
C GLU A 96 9.60 -9.75 -6.40
N PRO A 97 9.65 -10.71 -7.33
CA PRO A 97 8.43 -11.24 -7.92
C PRO A 97 7.55 -11.79 -6.78
N GLU A 98 6.23 -11.63 -6.86
CA GLU A 98 5.36 -12.31 -5.91
C GLU A 98 5.51 -13.81 -6.12
N THR A 99 6.41 -14.43 -5.36
CA THR A 99 6.46 -15.87 -5.24
C THR A 99 5.25 -16.27 -4.40
N GLY A 100 4.08 -16.27 -5.05
CA GLY A 100 2.83 -16.87 -4.59
C GLY A 100 2.60 -16.87 -3.09
N SER A 101 2.56 -15.70 -2.44
CA SER A 101 1.84 -15.62 -1.16
C SER A 101 0.37 -15.64 -1.51
N LEU A 102 -0.18 -16.86 -1.61
CA LEU A 102 -1.60 -17.14 -1.66
C LEU A 102 -2.25 -16.35 -0.52
N ARG A 103 -2.77 -15.17 -0.84
CA ARG A 103 -3.84 -14.57 -0.04
C ARG A 103 -4.86 -15.69 0.13
N PRO A 104 -5.27 -16.05 1.36
CA PRO A 104 -6.34 -17.01 1.52
C PRO A 104 -7.55 -16.40 0.83
N SER A 105 -7.89 -16.95 -0.33
CA SER A 105 -9.15 -16.70 -1.00
C SER A 105 -10.21 -17.11 0.00
N VAL A 106 -10.86 -16.12 0.62
CA VAL A 106 -12.07 -16.35 1.40
C VAL A 106 -13.13 -16.78 0.39
N SER A 107 -13.22 -18.10 0.18
CA SER A 107 -14.33 -18.70 -0.53
C SER A 107 -15.58 -18.50 0.34
N LEU A 108 -16.35 -17.46 0.03
CA LEU A 108 -17.72 -17.27 0.50
C LEU A 108 -18.59 -18.34 -0.17
N SER A 109 -18.57 -19.55 0.36
CA SER A 109 -19.55 -20.58 0.02
C SER A 109 -20.87 -20.24 0.70
N VAL A 110 -21.82 -19.73 -0.08
CA VAL A 110 -23.24 -19.60 0.29
C VAL A 110 -23.83 -21.01 0.39
N LEU A 111 -24.22 -21.45 1.59
CA LEU A 111 -24.92 -22.71 1.79
C LEU A 111 -26.32 -22.42 2.33
N ALA A 112 -27.26 -22.43 1.38
CA ALA A 112 -28.70 -22.70 1.42
C ALA A 112 -29.53 -22.25 2.65
N GLU A 113 -30.56 -21.45 2.35
CA GLU A 113 -31.70 -21.14 3.23
C GLU A 113 -32.36 -22.42 3.79
N PRO A 114 -32.65 -22.48 5.11
CA PRO A 114 -33.49 -23.54 5.64
C PRO A 114 -34.98 -23.26 5.35
N GLU A 115 -35.60 -24.24 4.72
CA GLU A 115 -37.02 -24.36 4.37
C GLU A 115 -37.95 -24.09 5.57
N VAL A 116 -38.96 -23.23 5.36
CA VAL A 116 -40.02 -22.91 6.33
C VAL A 116 -41.05 -24.05 6.32
N PRO A 117 -41.35 -24.73 7.44
CA PRO A 117 -42.43 -25.70 7.47
C PRO A 117 -43.80 -25.00 7.63
N GLU A 118 -44.75 -25.40 6.78
CA GLU A 118 -46.15 -24.95 6.76
C GLU A 118 -46.91 -25.22 8.08
N PRO A 119 -47.93 -24.40 8.42
CA PRO A 119 -48.74 -24.60 9.60
C PRO A 119 -49.78 -25.71 9.35
N LYS A 120 -49.91 -26.66 10.28
CA LYS A 120 -51.07 -27.56 10.30
C LYS A 120 -52.25 -26.90 11.02
N ALA A 121 -53.41 -27.03 10.40
CA ALA A 121 -54.74 -26.61 10.85
C ALA A 121 -55.17 -27.26 12.18
#